data_AF-A0A0F9MAZ6-F1
#
_entry.id   AF-A0A0F9MAZ6-F1
#
_cell.length_a   1.000
_cell.length_b   1.000
_cell.length_c   1.000
_cell.angle_alpha   90.00
_cell.angle_beta   90.00
_cell.angle_gamma   90.00
#
_symmetry.space_group_name_H-M   'P 1'
#
loop_
_entity.id
_entity.type
_entity.pdbx_description
1 polymer ?
#
loop_
_entity_poly.entity_id
_entity_poly.type
_entity_poly.pdbx_seq_one_letter_code
_entity_poly.pdbx_strand_id
1 'polypeptide(L)'
;MATIDELTEVVTQLVDENKKLRQSMLKLTRRRQKDPRISLLTTSFDIEDAVFPPTVRVTNGAQAILHDTLTVLTFSTETWDTDNMHSTSTNTGRLVATTAGKYRYSAHVRIDAHGTGFRILRIRANGSTVYQQIIVNDTPNDAVDMEITGAIELAATEYIELQFYQNSTITRNTETTSGGTSFCMEWIAP
;
A
#
# COMPACT_ATOMS: atom_id res chain seq x y z
N MET A 1 -45.48 52.43 23.67
CA MET A 1 -45.89 51.02 23.76
C MET A 1 -46.26 50.62 22.34
N ALA A 2 -45.65 49.58 21.78
CA ALA A 2 -45.99 49.14 20.42
C ALA A 2 -47.49 48.81 20.37
N THR A 3 -48.16 49.20 19.29
CA THR A 3 -49.57 48.91 19.08
C THR A 3 -49.75 47.40 18.83
N ILE A 4 -50.96 46.89 19.07
CA ILE A 4 -51.29 45.47 18.84
C ILE A 4 -51.06 45.09 17.37
N ASP A 5 -51.31 46.02 16.44
CA ASP A 5 -51.12 45.81 15.00
C ASP A 5 -49.62 45.70 14.65
N GLU A 6 -48.77 46.57 15.20
CA GLU A 6 -47.30 46.48 15.04
C GLU A 6 -46.74 45.16 15.58
N LEU A 7 -47.24 44.70 16.74
CA LEU A 7 -46.84 43.40 17.31
C LEU A 7 -47.30 42.22 16.43
N THR A 8 -48.50 42.32 15.84
CA THR A 8 -49.05 41.28 14.96
C THR A 8 -48.26 41.16 13.66
N GLU A 9 -47.81 42.29 13.11
CA GLU A 9 -46.96 42.32 11.92
C GLU A 9 -45.59 41.67 12.18
N VAL A 10 -44.94 42.02 13.30
CA VAL A 10 -43.65 41.44 13.70
C VAL A 10 -43.75 39.93 13.91
N VAL A 11 -44.80 39.46 14.58
CA VAL A 11 -45.03 38.01 14.78
C VAL A 11 -45.19 37.29 13.45
N THR A 12 -45.90 37.90 12.50
CA THR A 12 -46.12 37.30 11.16
C THR A 12 -44.81 37.18 10.38
N GLN A 13 -43.96 38.22 10.41
CA GLN A 13 -42.63 38.20 9.78
C GLN A 13 -41.73 37.10 10.38
N LEU A 14 -41.69 36.99 11.71
CA LEU A 14 -40.88 35.98 12.42
C LEU A 14 -41.33 34.55 12.09
N VAL A 15 -42.63 34.33 11.89
CA VAL A 15 -43.17 33.03 11.49
C VAL A 15 -42.70 32.67 10.08
N ASP A 16 -42.71 33.62 9.15
CA ASP A 16 -42.30 33.38 7.77
C ASP A 16 -40.78 33.21 7.63
N GLU A 17 -39.99 33.94 8.40
CA GLU A 17 -38.53 33.71 8.50
C GLU A 17 -38.22 32.33 9.08
N ASN A 18 -38.94 31.89 10.12
CA ASN A 18 -38.79 30.54 10.66
C ASN A 18 -39.13 29.45 9.62
N LYS A 19 -40.16 29.66 8.79
CA LYS A 19 -40.46 28.74 7.67
C LYS A 19 -39.32 28.70 6.67
N LYS A 20 -38.77 29.86 6.28
CA LYS A 20 -37.61 29.95 5.37
C LYS A 20 -36.38 29.27 5.95
N LEU A 21 -36.09 29.49 7.24
CA LEU A 21 -34.99 28.84 7.97
C LEU A 21 -35.16 27.32 7.99
N ARG A 22 -36.35 26.81 8.31
CA ARG A 22 -36.64 25.37 8.27
C ARG A 22 -36.46 24.78 6.88
N GLN A 23 -36.90 25.48 5.82
CA GLN A 23 -36.67 25.05 4.44
C GLN A 23 -35.20 25.06 4.05
N SER A 24 -34.43 26.06 4.49
CA SER A 24 -32.99 26.12 4.28
C SER A 24 -32.26 25.02 5.04
N MET A 25 -32.65 24.73 6.28
CA MET A 25 -32.14 23.58 7.03
C MET A 25 -32.47 22.27 6.33
N LEU A 26 -33.69 22.10 5.82
CA LEU A 26 -34.09 20.93 5.04
C LEU A 26 -33.23 20.75 3.77
N LYS A 27 -32.92 21.84 3.06
CA LYS A 27 -32.02 21.83 1.90
C LYS A 27 -30.58 21.48 2.28
N LEU A 28 -30.11 21.97 3.42
CA LEU A 28 -28.78 21.63 3.97
C LEU A 28 -28.71 20.16 4.40
N THR A 29 -29.75 19.63 5.06
CA THR A 29 -29.84 18.19 5.36
C THR A 29 -29.99 17.34 4.12
N ARG A 30 -30.66 17.82 3.05
CA ARG A 30 -30.76 17.11 1.77
C ARG A 30 -29.44 17.10 1.01
N ARG A 31 -28.64 18.17 1.09
CA ARG A 31 -27.23 18.16 0.64
C ARG A 31 -26.35 17.20 1.44
N ARG A 32 -26.71 16.94 2.71
CA ARG A 32 -26.07 15.95 3.58
C ARG A 32 -26.61 14.53 3.40
N GLN A 33 -27.74 14.37 2.69
CA GLN A 33 -28.40 13.09 2.46
C GLN A 33 -27.94 12.52 1.11
N LYS A 34 -26.86 11.72 1.18
CA LYS A 34 -26.40 10.70 0.21
C LYS A 34 -26.95 10.87 -1.22
N ASP A 35 -26.23 11.57 -2.09
CA ASP A 35 -26.49 11.49 -3.52
C ASP A 35 -25.86 10.18 -4.06
N PRO A 36 -26.66 9.19 -4.53
CA PRO A 36 -26.15 7.92 -5.01
C PRO A 36 -25.30 8.04 -6.29
N ARG A 37 -25.26 9.22 -6.94
CA ARG A 37 -24.40 9.46 -8.12
C ARG A 37 -22.96 9.81 -7.78
N ILE A 38 -22.68 10.20 -6.54
CA ILE A 38 -21.33 10.52 -6.07
C ILE A 38 -21.02 9.55 -4.93
N SER A 39 -20.68 8.31 -5.29
CA SER A 39 -20.35 7.22 -4.37
C SER A 39 -19.26 7.60 -3.36
N LEU A 40 -18.40 8.56 -3.69
CA LEU A 40 -17.26 9.04 -2.90
C LEU A 40 -17.63 9.88 -1.66
N LEU A 41 -18.85 10.45 -1.60
CA LEU A 41 -19.33 11.17 -0.42
C LEU A 41 -20.10 10.28 0.57
N THR A 42 -20.30 9.01 0.19
CA THR A 42 -21.15 8.05 0.92
C THR A 42 -20.34 7.09 1.78
N THR A 43 -19.09 6.84 1.38
CA THR A 43 -18.06 6.27 2.23
C THR A 43 -17.29 7.43 2.86
N SER A 44 -16.79 7.26 4.07
CA SER A 44 -15.80 8.15 4.70
C SER A 44 -14.49 8.13 3.92
N PHE A 45 -14.56 8.47 2.64
CA PHE A 45 -13.41 8.56 1.76
C PHE A 45 -12.73 9.87 2.11
N ASP A 46 -11.70 9.78 2.94
CA ASP A 46 -10.86 10.92 3.19
C ASP A 46 -10.17 11.27 1.87
N ILE A 47 -10.32 12.52 1.44
CA ILE A 47 -9.67 12.99 0.22
C ILE A 47 -8.15 12.93 0.42
N GLU A 48 -7.67 13.06 1.66
CA GLU A 48 -6.24 12.98 1.97
C GLU A 48 -5.66 11.59 1.64
N ASP A 49 -6.34 10.51 2.02
CA ASP A 49 -5.90 9.13 1.71
C ASP A 49 -5.92 8.82 0.20
N ALA A 50 -6.82 9.48 -0.52
CA ALA A 50 -6.95 9.34 -1.97
C ALA A 50 -5.88 10.10 -2.75
N VAL A 51 -5.49 11.27 -2.22
CA VAL A 51 -4.52 12.18 -2.83
C VAL A 51 -3.08 11.75 -2.47
N PHE A 52 -2.90 11.11 -1.31
CA PHE A 52 -1.62 10.62 -0.81
C PHE A 52 -1.72 9.13 -0.44
N PRO A 53 -1.84 8.23 -1.43
CA PRO A 53 -1.97 6.80 -1.15
C PRO A 53 -0.75 6.27 -0.38
N PRO A 54 -0.93 5.33 0.57
CA PRO A 54 0.18 4.69 1.27
C PRO A 54 1.15 4.02 0.28
N THR A 55 2.43 4.39 0.37
CA THR A 55 3.50 3.79 -0.43
C THR A 55 4.76 3.57 0.40
N VAL A 56 5.46 2.51 0.09
CA VAL A 56 6.75 2.18 0.72
C VAL A 56 7.70 1.59 -0.31
N ARG A 57 8.97 1.95 -0.22
CA ARG A 57 10.06 1.32 -0.98
C ARG A 57 11.28 1.15 -0.11
N VAL A 58 11.77 -0.08 -0.10
CA VAL A 58 12.89 -0.51 0.72
C VAL A 58 13.99 -1.15 -0.11
N THR A 59 15.21 -1.06 0.39
CA THR A 59 16.42 -1.61 -0.21
C THR A 59 17.34 -2.18 0.88
N ASN A 60 18.35 -2.93 0.46
CA ASN A 60 19.44 -3.37 1.32
C ASN A 60 20.78 -3.37 0.57
N GLY A 61 21.85 -3.55 1.34
CA GLY A 61 23.15 -3.92 0.81
C GLY A 61 23.21 -5.39 0.37
N ALA A 62 24.42 -5.88 0.12
CA ALA A 62 24.64 -7.28 -0.24
C ALA A 62 24.15 -8.20 0.88
N GLN A 63 23.26 -9.14 0.55
CA GLN A 63 22.68 -10.10 1.48
C GLN A 63 23.06 -11.52 1.07
N ALA A 64 23.56 -12.29 2.04
CA ALA A 64 23.90 -13.69 1.83
C ALA A 64 22.64 -14.57 1.72
N ILE A 65 22.55 -15.34 0.64
CA ILE A 65 21.49 -16.28 0.32
C ILE A 65 22.05 -17.68 0.37
N LEU A 66 21.55 -18.46 1.34
CA LEU A 66 21.94 -19.85 1.52
C LEU A 66 21.54 -20.71 0.31
N HIS A 67 22.37 -21.70 0.02
CA HIS A 67 22.11 -22.71 -0.99
C HIS A 67 20.91 -23.60 -0.58
N ASP A 68 20.10 -23.98 -1.57
CA ASP A 68 18.98 -24.91 -1.40
C ASP A 68 17.96 -24.52 -0.32
N THR A 69 17.89 -23.22 0.00
CA THR A 69 17.01 -22.69 1.05
C THR A 69 16.33 -21.41 0.58
N LEU A 70 15.02 -21.35 0.77
CA LEU A 70 14.25 -20.13 0.54
C LEU A 70 14.50 -19.14 1.67
N THR A 71 15.15 -18.03 1.33
CA THR A 71 15.53 -16.99 2.28
C THR A 71 14.56 -15.82 2.16
N VAL A 72 14.02 -15.33 3.29
CA VAL A 72 13.30 -14.05 3.33
C VAL A 72 14.33 -12.93 3.27
N LEU A 73 14.19 -12.04 2.28
CA LEU A 73 15.08 -10.90 2.16
C LEU A 73 14.75 -9.86 3.24
N THR A 74 15.79 -9.23 3.78
CA THR A 74 15.67 -8.24 4.85
C THR A 74 16.19 -6.90 4.39
N PHE A 75 15.50 -5.83 4.74
CA PHE A 75 15.77 -4.50 4.24
C PHE A 75 16.25 -3.57 5.34
N SER A 76 17.41 -2.96 5.11
CA SER A 76 18.09 -2.10 6.08
C SER A 76 17.89 -0.62 5.80
N THR A 77 17.25 -0.28 4.68
CA THR A 77 17.13 1.10 4.22
C THR A 77 15.76 1.32 3.61
N GLU A 78 15.09 2.38 4.06
CA GLU A 78 13.87 2.90 3.44
C GLU A 78 14.28 4.00 2.47
N THR A 79 13.94 3.84 1.18
CA THR A 79 14.07 4.95 0.22
C THR A 79 12.95 5.95 0.48
N TRP A 80 11.76 5.44 0.81
CA TRP A 80 10.65 6.18 1.39
C TRP A 80 9.68 5.21 2.07
N ASP A 81 8.94 5.72 3.05
CA ASP A 81 7.80 5.08 3.67
C ASP A 81 6.83 6.21 4.08
N THR A 82 5.65 6.26 3.46
CA THR A 82 4.69 7.35 3.69
C THR A 82 3.70 7.05 4.80
N ASP A 83 3.65 5.81 5.31
CA ASP A 83 2.59 5.38 6.23
C ASP A 83 3.09 4.35 7.27
N ASN A 84 4.39 4.29 7.54
CA ASN A 84 5.00 3.38 8.51
C ASN A 84 4.68 1.89 8.21
N MET A 85 4.81 1.53 6.93
CA MET A 85 4.55 0.20 6.38
C MET A 85 5.75 -0.75 6.55
N HIS A 86 6.93 -0.24 6.87
CA HIS A 86 8.15 -1.02 7.10
C HIS A 86 8.85 -0.60 8.41
N SER A 87 9.75 -1.47 8.90
CA SER A 87 10.67 -1.14 9.98
C SER A 87 12.05 -1.69 9.69
N THR A 88 13.07 -0.84 9.79
CA THR A 88 14.49 -1.23 9.66
C THR A 88 15.07 -1.95 10.88
N SER A 89 14.28 -2.12 11.95
CA SER A 89 14.75 -2.74 13.21
C SER A 89 13.98 -3.99 13.62
N THR A 90 12.69 -4.08 13.31
CA THR A 90 11.82 -5.18 13.73
C THR A 90 11.11 -5.78 12.52
N ASN A 91 11.18 -7.09 12.34
CA ASN A 91 10.57 -7.78 11.18
C ASN A 91 10.95 -7.14 9.83
N THR A 92 12.24 -6.84 9.64
CA THR A 92 12.82 -6.10 8.51
C THR A 92 12.61 -6.73 7.13
N GLY A 93 11.95 -7.87 7.03
CA GLY A 93 11.60 -8.53 5.76
C GLY A 93 10.15 -8.33 5.33
N ARG A 94 9.37 -7.51 6.03
CA ARG A 94 7.92 -7.34 5.82
C ARG A 94 7.57 -5.95 5.30
N LEU A 95 6.70 -5.88 4.30
CA LEU A 95 5.91 -4.68 3.99
C LEU A 95 4.49 -4.91 4.47
N VAL A 96 4.05 -4.09 5.42
CA VAL A 96 2.78 -4.22 6.13
C VAL A 96 1.75 -3.27 5.53
N ALA A 97 0.56 -3.77 5.23
CA ALA A 97 -0.59 -2.95 4.86
C ALA A 97 -1.11 -2.23 6.10
N THR A 98 -1.10 -0.91 6.06
CA THR A 98 -1.64 -0.03 7.12
C THR A 98 -3.13 0.24 6.93
N THR A 99 -3.58 0.21 5.67
CA THR A 99 -4.97 0.43 5.25
C THR A 99 -5.46 -0.80 4.50
N ALA A 100 -6.70 -1.23 4.73
CA ALA A 100 -7.26 -2.34 3.98
C ALA A 100 -7.48 -1.96 2.50
N GLY A 101 -7.22 -2.89 1.59
CA GLY A 101 -7.52 -2.71 0.18
C GLY A 101 -6.55 -3.47 -0.73
N LYS A 102 -6.49 -3.01 -1.98
CA LYS A 102 -5.62 -3.56 -3.01
C LYS A 102 -4.33 -2.78 -3.08
N TYR A 103 -3.24 -3.52 -3.10
CA TYR A 103 -1.89 -3.03 -3.21
C TYR A 103 -1.25 -3.53 -4.50
N ARG A 104 -0.53 -2.68 -5.22
CA ARG A 104 0.44 -3.09 -6.23
C ARG A 104 1.79 -3.27 -5.55
N TYR A 105 2.48 -4.35 -5.83
CA TYR A 105 3.85 -4.59 -5.40
C TYR A 105 4.76 -4.75 -6.59
N SER A 106 6.03 -4.39 -6.40
CA SER A 106 7.10 -4.68 -7.34
C SER A 106 8.39 -4.97 -6.56
N ALA A 107 9.16 -5.92 -7.04
CA ALA A 107 10.44 -6.27 -6.46
C ALA A 107 11.47 -6.58 -7.55
N HIS A 108 12.70 -6.18 -7.29
CA HIS A 108 13.87 -6.47 -8.09
C HIS A 108 14.95 -7.09 -7.22
N VAL A 109 15.55 -8.19 -7.67
CA VAL A 109 16.71 -8.81 -7.04
C VAL A 109 17.73 -9.17 -8.11
N ARG A 110 18.97 -8.75 -7.90
CA ARG A 110 20.12 -9.18 -8.69
C ARG A 110 21.03 -10.05 -7.83
N ILE A 111 21.44 -11.20 -8.37
CA ILE A 111 22.40 -12.10 -7.75
C ILE A 111 23.64 -12.25 -8.62
N ASP A 112 24.77 -12.48 -7.96
CA ASP A 112 26.07 -12.61 -8.61
C ASP A 112 26.14 -13.70 -9.67
N ALA A 113 26.99 -13.47 -10.67
CA ALA A 113 27.13 -14.33 -11.82
C ALA A 113 27.48 -15.77 -11.44
N HIS A 114 26.70 -16.71 -11.96
CA HIS A 114 26.92 -18.12 -11.75
C HIS A 114 26.41 -18.95 -12.92
N GLY A 115 26.97 -20.14 -13.12
CA GLY A 115 26.67 -20.95 -14.30
C GLY A 115 25.91 -22.23 -14.03
N THR A 116 25.25 -22.35 -12.87
CA THR A 116 24.57 -23.60 -12.49
C THR A 116 23.33 -23.39 -11.63
N GLY A 117 22.36 -24.27 -11.86
CA GLY A 117 21.12 -24.32 -11.12
C GLY A 117 20.05 -23.38 -11.67
N PHE A 118 19.13 -22.98 -10.79
CA PHE A 118 18.06 -22.05 -11.07
C PHE A 118 17.90 -21.09 -9.88
N ARG A 119 17.11 -20.04 -10.10
CA ARG A 119 16.76 -19.02 -9.12
C ARG A 119 15.25 -18.93 -9.02
N ILE A 120 14.77 -18.64 -7.82
CA ILE A 120 13.36 -18.38 -7.58
C ILE A 120 13.24 -17.04 -6.87
N LEU A 121 12.35 -16.18 -7.39
CA LEU A 121 11.88 -14.98 -6.72
C LEU A 121 10.39 -15.17 -6.46
N ARG A 122 9.95 -14.97 -5.21
CA ARG A 122 8.55 -15.15 -4.85
C ARG A 122 8.06 -14.14 -3.81
N ILE A 123 6.77 -13.86 -3.89
CA ILE A 123 6.02 -13.10 -2.89
C ILE A 123 5.29 -14.06 -1.97
N ARG A 124 5.45 -13.86 -0.66
CA ARG A 124 4.75 -14.61 0.38
C ARG A 124 3.92 -13.67 1.24
N ALA A 125 2.64 -13.95 1.40
CA ALA A 125 1.75 -13.22 2.30
C ALA A 125 1.69 -13.91 3.68
N ASN A 126 1.71 -13.10 4.74
CA ASN A 126 1.48 -13.52 6.13
C ASN A 126 2.35 -14.72 6.59
N GLY A 127 3.58 -14.83 6.08
CA GLY A 127 4.56 -15.85 6.51
C GLY A 127 4.34 -17.27 5.97
N SER A 128 3.21 -17.58 5.33
CA SER A 128 2.92 -18.94 4.86
C SER A 128 2.43 -19.03 3.41
N THR A 129 1.66 -18.04 2.94
CA THR A 129 0.95 -18.17 1.67
C THR A 129 1.82 -17.69 0.52
N VAL A 130 2.25 -18.59 -0.36
CA VAL A 130 2.95 -18.21 -1.59
C VAL A 130 1.93 -17.60 -2.55
N TYR A 131 2.07 -16.30 -2.83
CA TYR A 131 1.13 -15.54 -3.65
C TYR A 131 1.51 -15.55 -5.13
N GLN A 132 2.78 -15.27 -5.43
CA GLN A 132 3.30 -15.28 -6.79
C GLN A 132 4.75 -15.76 -6.79
N GLN A 133 5.17 -16.43 -7.86
CA GLN A 133 6.53 -16.95 -8.01
C GLN A 133 6.97 -16.93 -9.47
N ILE A 134 8.24 -16.62 -9.69
CA ILE A 134 8.93 -16.82 -10.95
C ILE A 134 10.16 -17.72 -10.74
N ILE A 135 10.54 -18.46 -11.79
CA ILE A 135 11.71 -19.34 -11.79
C ILE A 135 12.51 -19.05 -13.05
N VAL A 136 13.81 -18.87 -12.90
CA VAL A 136 14.74 -18.63 -14.02
C VAL A 136 15.91 -19.60 -13.89
N ASN A 137 16.30 -20.24 -14.98
CA ASN A 137 17.52 -21.03 -15.02
C ASN A 137 18.73 -20.09 -15.01
N ASP A 138 19.78 -20.49 -14.32
CA ASP A 138 21.01 -19.71 -14.24
C ASP A 138 21.67 -19.61 -15.62
N THR A 139 22.34 -18.48 -15.90
CA THR A 139 23.02 -18.23 -17.18
C THR A 139 24.53 -18.14 -16.95
N PRO A 140 25.37 -18.99 -17.57
CA PRO A 140 26.80 -19.00 -17.33
C PRO A 140 27.48 -17.65 -17.54
N ASN A 141 28.28 -17.25 -16.55
CA ASN A 141 29.13 -16.05 -16.53
C ASN A 141 28.37 -14.72 -16.57
N ASP A 142 27.06 -14.72 -16.34
CA ASP A 142 26.27 -13.50 -16.21
C ASP A 142 25.49 -13.49 -14.90
N ALA A 143 25.34 -12.30 -14.33
CA ALA A 143 24.52 -12.10 -13.15
C ALA A 143 23.04 -12.17 -13.53
N VAL A 144 22.22 -12.61 -12.58
CA VAL A 144 20.80 -12.85 -12.86
C VAL A 144 19.97 -11.76 -12.20
N ASP A 145 19.31 -10.96 -13.03
CA ASP A 145 18.26 -10.03 -12.61
C ASP A 145 16.91 -10.72 -12.61
N MET A 146 16.15 -10.52 -11.54
CA MET A 146 14.80 -11.06 -11.40
C MET A 146 13.87 -9.94 -10.95
N GLU A 147 12.76 -9.77 -11.66
CA GLU A 147 11.70 -8.84 -11.31
C GLU A 147 10.37 -9.58 -11.12
N ILE A 148 9.62 -9.21 -10.10
CA ILE A 148 8.25 -9.69 -9.89
C ILE A 148 7.35 -8.52 -9.54
N THR A 149 6.27 -8.37 -10.29
CA THR A 149 5.29 -7.30 -10.12
C THR A 149 3.89 -7.91 -10.17
N GLY A 150 2.98 -7.38 -9.35
CA GLY A 150 1.60 -7.86 -9.27
C GLY A 150 0.74 -6.99 -8.36
N ALA A 151 -0.49 -7.42 -8.13
CA ALA A 151 -1.41 -6.79 -7.19
C ALA A 151 -1.98 -7.82 -6.24
N ILE A 152 -2.23 -7.43 -4.99
CA ILE A 152 -2.74 -8.27 -3.90
C ILE A 152 -3.75 -7.48 -3.07
N GLU A 153 -4.79 -8.15 -2.59
CA GLU A 153 -5.71 -7.60 -1.59
C GLU A 153 -5.22 -7.98 -0.19
N LEU A 154 -5.11 -6.99 0.69
CA LEU A 154 -4.63 -7.13 2.06
C LEU A 154 -5.57 -6.40 3.02
N ALA A 155 -5.90 -7.04 4.13
CA ALA A 155 -6.47 -6.35 5.27
C ALA A 155 -5.39 -5.53 5.99
N ALA A 156 -5.81 -4.52 6.76
CA ALA A 156 -4.89 -3.79 7.63
C ALA A 156 -4.16 -4.78 8.56
N THR A 157 -2.87 -4.54 8.78
CA THR A 157 -1.87 -5.37 9.50
C THR A 157 -1.39 -6.63 8.81
N GLU A 158 -1.99 -7.05 7.69
CA GLU A 158 -1.42 -8.11 6.86
C GLU A 158 -0.17 -7.63 6.15
N TYR A 159 0.69 -8.55 5.74
CA TYR A 159 1.98 -8.20 5.16
C TYR A 159 2.41 -9.15 4.06
N ILE A 160 3.29 -8.64 3.21
CA ILE A 160 4.01 -9.41 2.21
C ILE A 160 5.50 -9.43 2.51
N GLU A 161 6.14 -10.53 2.11
CA GLU A 161 7.57 -10.79 2.21
C GLU A 161 8.11 -11.16 0.84
N LEU A 162 9.31 -10.70 0.54
CA LEU A 162 10.07 -11.10 -0.63
C LEU A 162 10.98 -12.27 -0.26
N GLN A 163 10.90 -13.36 -1.01
CA GLN A 163 11.78 -14.51 -0.81
C GLN A 163 12.59 -14.80 -2.06
N PHE A 164 13.84 -15.17 -1.83
CA PHE A 164 14.78 -15.55 -2.86
C PHE A 164 15.36 -16.94 -2.58
N TYR A 165 15.54 -17.73 -3.63
CA TYR A 165 16.21 -19.03 -3.57
C TYR A 165 17.20 -19.16 -4.70
N GLN A 166 18.27 -19.88 -4.41
CA GLN A 166 19.29 -20.26 -5.37
C GLN A 166 19.84 -21.64 -5.01
N ASN A 167 20.24 -22.41 -6.04
CA ASN A 167 20.89 -23.71 -5.85
C ASN A 167 22.26 -23.86 -6.55
N SER A 168 23.06 -22.81 -6.49
CA SER A 168 24.41 -22.70 -7.07
C SER A 168 25.52 -23.50 -6.36
N THR A 169 25.19 -24.49 -5.53
CA THR A 169 26.08 -25.30 -4.66
C THR A 169 26.78 -24.59 -3.50
N ILE A 170 26.83 -23.25 -3.49
CA ILE A 170 27.38 -22.45 -2.38
C ILE A 170 26.45 -21.31 -1.99
N THR A 171 26.69 -20.69 -0.83
CA THR A 171 26.06 -19.41 -0.47
C THR A 171 26.53 -18.32 -1.43
N ARG A 172 25.58 -17.48 -1.84
CA ARG A 172 25.76 -16.40 -2.81
C ARG A 172 25.24 -15.09 -2.25
N ASN A 173 25.69 -13.97 -2.79
CA ASN A 173 25.27 -12.65 -2.30
C ASN A 173 24.43 -11.94 -3.36
N THR A 174 23.40 -11.22 -2.91
CA THR A 174 22.78 -10.21 -3.77
C THR A 174 23.78 -9.11 -4.10
N GLU A 175 23.73 -8.58 -5.31
CA GLU A 175 24.63 -7.51 -5.76
C GLU A 175 24.11 -6.12 -5.33
N THR A 176 25.01 -5.14 -5.30
CA THR A 176 24.68 -3.73 -5.00
C THR A 176 25.13 -2.74 -6.08
N THR A 177 26.04 -3.14 -6.98
CA THR A 177 26.73 -2.21 -7.90
C THR A 177 25.94 -1.91 -9.17
N SER A 178 25.11 -2.84 -9.66
CA SER A 178 24.39 -2.69 -10.93
C SER A 178 22.97 -3.26 -10.85
N GLY A 179 22.11 -2.60 -10.07
CA GLY A 179 20.71 -3.02 -9.93
C GLY A 179 20.45 -3.80 -8.64
N GLY A 180 20.81 -3.23 -7.48
CA GLY A 180 20.63 -3.88 -6.19
C GLY A 180 19.20 -4.31 -5.87
N THR A 181 19.04 -4.92 -4.70
CA THR A 181 17.74 -5.43 -4.27
C THR A 181 16.80 -4.29 -3.86
N SER A 182 15.58 -4.28 -4.40
CA SER A 182 14.53 -3.34 -4.02
C SER A 182 13.17 -4.00 -3.95
N PHE A 183 12.33 -3.54 -3.02
CA PHE A 183 10.97 -4.03 -2.83
C PHE A 183 10.06 -2.84 -2.51
N CYS A 184 8.92 -2.75 -3.19
CA CYS A 184 7.94 -1.71 -2.93
C CYS A 184 6.51 -2.25 -2.92
N MET A 185 5.66 -1.48 -2.24
CA MET A 185 4.23 -1.70 -2.15
C MET A 185 3.51 -0.36 -2.14
N GLU A 186 2.43 -0.24 -2.90
CA GLU A 186 1.62 0.97 -3.02
C GLU A 186 0.13 0.63 -3.03
N TRP A 187 -0.67 1.39 -2.28
CA TRP A 187 -2.12 1.23 -2.26
C TRP A 187 -2.72 1.80 -3.55
N ILE A 188 -3.60 1.03 -4.21
CA ILE A 188 -4.16 1.41 -5.52
C ILE A 188 -5.69 1.53 -5.52
N ALA A 189 -6.37 0.86 -4.58
CA ALA A 189 -7.82 0.89 -4.45
C ALA A 189 -8.26 0.31 -3.11
N PRO A 190 -9.46 0.67 -2.61
CA PRO A 190 -10.08 -0.01 -1.48
C PRO A 190 -10.54 -1.43 -1.85
#